data_AF-W1PH19-F1
#
_entry.id   AF-W1PH19-F1
#
_cell.length_a   1.000
_cell.length_b   1.000
_cell.length_c   1.000
_cell.angle_alpha   90.00
_cell.angle_beta   90.00
_cell.angle_gamma   90.00
#
_symmetry.space_group_name_H-M   'P 1'
#
loop_
_entity.id
_entity.type
_entity.pdbx_description
1 polymer ?
#
loop_
_entity_poly.entity_id
_entity_poly.type
_entity_poly.pdbx_seq_one_letter_code
_entity_poly.pdbx_strand_id
1 'polypeptide(L)'
;MNSCEQDLLEFSLNLEFLEAEFFLYGALGYGIDAISPALANGGVAPTGVKKANLSPITRDIMIQFGYQELGHLRAIQNITGGGIPRPPMDLSSSHFATLMERAMGVPLIPPFDPYIDELNFLLSAYMLPIVGLTGYVADFNYINTSKTTTVARLGRAIDQVGPRLAPKT
;
A
#
# COMPACT_ATOMS: atom_id res chain seq x y z
N MET A 1 15.40 -18.97 -1.79
CA MET A 1 14.30 -18.39 -1.00
C MET A 1 13.26 -19.48 -0.77
N ASN A 2 12.91 -19.76 0.47
CA ASN A 2 11.81 -20.66 0.81
C ASN A 2 10.45 -19.96 0.55
N SER A 3 9.34 -20.68 0.62
CA SER A 3 8.03 -20.10 0.29
C SER A 3 7.60 -18.95 1.20
N CYS A 4 7.99 -18.98 2.48
CA CYS A 4 7.67 -17.92 3.44
C CYS A 4 8.44 -16.63 3.14
N GLU A 5 9.74 -16.75 2.81
CA GLU A 5 10.57 -15.61 2.42
C GLU A 5 10.09 -14.98 1.10
N GLN A 6 9.58 -15.78 0.16
CA GLN A 6 8.95 -15.26 -1.06
C GLN A 6 7.64 -14.52 -0.75
N ASP A 7 6.80 -15.08 0.12
CA ASP A 7 5.54 -14.45 0.52
C ASP A 7 5.79 -13.09 1.22
N LEU A 8 6.80 -13.00 2.09
CA LEU A 8 7.21 -11.75 2.75
C LEU A 8 7.77 -10.72 1.75
N LEU A 9 8.53 -11.18 0.77
CA LEU A 9 9.07 -10.33 -0.29
C LEU A 9 7.94 -9.77 -1.17
N GLU A 10 7.01 -10.62 -1.62
CA GLU A 10 5.86 -10.21 -2.43
C GLU A 10 5.03 -9.18 -1.66
N PHE A 11 4.78 -9.43 -0.37
CA PHE A 11 4.07 -8.49 0.50
C PHE A 11 4.78 -7.13 0.59
N SER A 12 6.09 -7.15 0.86
CA SER A 12 6.89 -5.93 0.99
C SER A 12 6.85 -5.13 -0.31
N LEU A 13 7.14 -5.75 -1.45
CA LEU A 13 7.10 -5.07 -2.75
C LEU A 13 5.74 -4.45 -3.08
N ASN A 14 4.64 -5.13 -2.73
CA ASN A 14 3.31 -4.56 -2.96
C ASN A 14 3.06 -3.31 -2.12
N LEU A 15 3.54 -3.27 -0.88
CA LEU A 15 3.44 -2.10 0.00
C LEU A 15 4.25 -0.93 -0.57
N GLU A 16 5.50 -1.18 -0.98
CA GLU A 16 6.36 -0.16 -1.59
C GLU A 16 5.74 0.42 -2.87
N PHE A 17 5.11 -0.41 -3.71
CA PHE A 17 4.39 0.07 -4.89
C PHE A 17 3.20 0.95 -4.52
N LEU A 18 2.40 0.53 -3.54
CA LEU A 18 1.25 1.29 -3.05
C LEU A 18 1.69 2.67 -2.56
N GLU A 19 2.69 2.71 -1.68
CA GLU A 19 3.16 3.96 -1.07
C GLU A 19 3.81 4.88 -2.11
N ALA A 20 4.67 4.34 -2.98
CA ALA A 20 5.27 5.10 -4.07
C ALA A 20 4.20 5.74 -4.97
N GLU A 21 3.21 4.97 -5.44
CA GLU A 21 2.16 5.48 -6.31
C GLU A 21 1.31 6.55 -5.59
N PHE A 22 0.90 6.28 -4.35
CA PHE A 22 0.06 7.21 -3.58
C PHE A 22 0.78 8.56 -3.34
N PHE A 23 2.02 8.53 -2.87
CA PHE A 23 2.77 9.74 -2.57
C PHE A 23 3.14 10.54 -3.83
N LEU A 24 3.61 9.86 -4.88
CA LEU A 24 4.00 10.52 -6.13
C LEU A 24 2.78 11.14 -6.83
N TYR A 25 1.68 10.41 -6.98
CA TYR A 25 0.49 10.99 -7.58
C TYR A 25 -0.10 12.10 -6.71
N GLY A 26 -0.21 11.89 -5.40
CA GLY A 26 -0.73 12.89 -4.48
C GLY A 26 0.03 14.22 -4.58
N ALA A 27 1.35 14.17 -4.68
CA ALA A 27 2.17 15.37 -4.74
C ALA A 27 2.34 15.97 -6.15
N LEU A 28 2.54 15.12 -7.16
CA LEU A 28 2.94 15.53 -8.51
C LEU A 28 1.81 15.41 -9.54
N GLY A 29 0.93 14.43 -9.38
CA GLY A 29 -0.12 14.06 -10.33
C GLY A 29 0.27 12.96 -11.31
N TYR A 30 1.44 12.33 -11.12
CA TYR A 30 1.93 11.18 -11.87
C TYR A 30 2.79 10.30 -10.98
N GLY A 31 2.90 9.03 -11.33
CA GLY A 31 3.57 8.01 -10.51
C GLY A 31 4.81 7.40 -11.16
N ILE A 32 5.02 6.12 -10.87
CA ILE A 32 6.24 5.37 -11.24
C ILE A 32 6.44 5.37 -12.76
N ASP A 33 5.37 5.29 -13.54
CA ASP A 33 5.44 5.21 -15.01
C ASP A 33 6.10 6.44 -15.66
N ALA A 34 5.97 7.61 -15.03
CA ALA A 34 6.58 8.84 -15.52
C ALA A 34 8.01 9.06 -14.98
N ILE A 35 8.30 8.57 -13.78
CA ILE A 35 9.58 8.86 -13.09
C ILE A 35 10.62 7.77 -13.34
N SER A 36 10.21 6.50 -13.26
CA SER A 36 11.11 5.35 -13.34
C SER A 36 10.34 4.11 -13.83
N PRO A 37 9.86 4.10 -15.09
CA PRO A 37 8.94 3.09 -15.61
C PRO A 37 9.48 1.65 -15.51
N ALA A 38 10.80 1.47 -15.58
CA ALA A 38 11.43 0.17 -15.40
C ALA A 38 11.11 -0.49 -14.04
N LEU A 39 10.90 0.31 -12.98
CA LEU A 39 10.57 -0.21 -11.65
C LEU A 39 9.16 -0.81 -11.58
N ALA A 40 8.23 -0.41 -12.45
CA ALA A 40 6.91 -1.02 -12.52
C ALA A 40 6.95 -2.48 -13.03
N ASN A 41 8.07 -2.88 -13.67
CA ASN A 41 8.32 -4.23 -14.18
C ASN A 41 7.14 -4.77 -15.01
N GLY A 42 6.60 -3.91 -15.89
CA GLY A 42 5.48 -4.23 -16.79
C GLY A 42 4.09 -4.29 -16.13
N GLY A 43 3.98 -3.98 -14.83
CA GLY A 43 2.71 -3.94 -14.10
C GLY A 43 1.79 -2.82 -14.56
N VAL A 44 0.48 -3.01 -14.37
CA VAL A 44 -0.56 -2.05 -14.81
C VAL A 44 -0.57 -0.80 -13.93
N ALA A 45 -0.85 0.35 -14.51
CA ALA A 45 -0.94 1.63 -13.79
C ALA A 45 -2.05 1.63 -12.73
N PRO A 46 -1.89 2.36 -11.61
CA PRO A 46 -2.94 2.51 -10.62
C PRO A 46 -4.18 3.20 -11.22
N THR A 47 -5.37 2.84 -10.73
CA THR A 47 -6.63 3.48 -11.11
C THR A 47 -7.15 4.42 -10.03
N GLY A 48 -7.93 5.43 -10.42
CA GLY A 48 -8.64 6.31 -9.49
C GLY A 48 -7.77 7.30 -8.71
N VAL A 49 -6.45 7.15 -8.78
CA VAL A 49 -5.46 8.03 -8.16
C VAL A 49 -5.50 9.44 -8.74
N LYS A 50 -5.27 10.47 -7.91
CA LYS A 50 -5.30 11.88 -8.31
C LYS A 50 -4.21 12.68 -7.60
N LYS A 51 -3.94 13.87 -8.15
CA LYS A 51 -3.17 14.89 -7.43
C LYS A 51 -4.00 15.47 -6.29
N ALA A 52 -3.40 15.55 -5.10
CA ALA A 52 -4.02 16.12 -3.92
C ALA A 52 -3.81 17.65 -3.85
N ASN A 53 -4.70 18.32 -3.13
CA ASN A 53 -4.58 19.74 -2.82
C ASN A 53 -3.71 19.94 -1.56
N LEU A 54 -2.40 19.96 -1.74
CA LEU A 54 -1.41 20.07 -0.66
C LEU A 54 -0.80 21.47 -0.57
N SER A 55 -0.45 21.91 0.64
CA SER A 55 0.43 23.08 0.81
C SER A 55 1.81 22.81 0.19
N PRO A 56 2.59 23.87 -0.12
CA PRO A 56 3.93 23.69 -0.68
C PRO A 56 4.83 22.81 0.18
N ILE A 57 4.82 22.99 1.51
CA ILE A 57 5.66 22.22 2.44
C ILE A 57 5.24 20.75 2.42
N THR A 58 3.95 20.46 2.59
CA THR A 58 3.47 19.08 2.63
C THR A 58 3.69 18.38 1.30
N ARG A 59 3.44 19.07 0.17
CA ARG A 59 3.78 18.54 -1.16
C ARG A 59 5.25 18.16 -1.26
N ASP A 60 6.16 19.03 -0.84
CA ASP A 60 7.60 18.78 -0.93
C ASP A 60 8.05 17.63 -0.01
N ILE A 61 7.38 17.41 1.12
CA ILE A 61 7.60 16.23 1.98
C ILE A 61 7.06 14.96 1.31
N MET A 62 5.85 14.99 0.73
CA MET A 62 5.28 13.82 0.06
C MET A 62 6.08 13.42 -1.19
N ILE A 63 6.71 14.36 -1.89
CA ILE A 63 7.66 14.07 -2.97
C ILE A 63 8.86 13.25 -2.42
N GLN A 64 9.40 13.64 -1.26
CA GLN A 64 10.52 12.93 -0.65
C GLN A 64 10.13 11.51 -0.24
N PHE A 65 8.93 11.32 0.32
CA PHE A 65 8.41 9.99 0.64
C PHE A 65 8.29 9.14 -0.63
N GLY A 66 7.65 9.67 -1.68
CA GLY A 66 7.55 8.97 -2.96
C GLY A 66 8.92 8.55 -3.54
N TYR A 67 9.93 9.43 -3.46
CA TYR A 67 11.29 9.07 -3.89
C TYR A 67 11.99 8.05 -3.00
N GLN A 68 11.70 8.04 -1.70
CA GLN A 68 12.21 7.03 -0.78
C GLN A 68 11.67 5.64 -1.15
N GLU A 69 10.37 5.52 -1.45
CA GLU A 69 9.76 4.24 -1.84
C GLU A 69 10.27 3.74 -3.20
N LEU A 70 10.57 4.64 -4.15
CA LEU A 70 11.30 4.25 -5.38
C LEU A 70 12.70 3.69 -5.07
N GLY A 71 13.35 4.23 -4.05
CA GLY A 71 14.64 3.74 -3.54
C GLY A 71 14.51 2.34 -2.96
N HIS A 72 13.50 2.08 -2.14
CA HIS A 72 13.20 0.76 -1.59
C HIS A 72 12.87 -0.26 -2.69
N LEU A 73 11.99 0.07 -3.63
CA LEU A 73 11.69 -0.77 -4.80
C LEU A 73 12.96 -1.16 -5.55
N ARG A 74 13.83 -0.19 -5.84
CA ARG A 74 15.10 -0.43 -6.53
C ARG A 74 16.02 -1.34 -5.71
N ALA A 75 16.14 -1.10 -4.41
CA ALA A 75 17.00 -1.90 -3.53
C ALA A 75 16.53 -3.36 -3.48
N ILE A 76 15.23 -3.58 -3.30
CA ILE A 76 14.64 -4.91 -3.24
C ILE A 76 14.75 -5.62 -4.60
N GLN A 77 14.44 -4.95 -5.72
CA GLN A 77 14.57 -5.53 -7.06
C GLN A 77 16.02 -5.92 -7.36
N ASN A 78 17.00 -5.12 -6.94
CA ASN A 78 18.42 -5.43 -7.11
C ASN A 78 18.85 -6.67 -6.31
N ILE A 79 18.41 -6.79 -5.05
CA ILE A 79 18.77 -7.93 -4.18
C ILE A 79 18.09 -9.22 -4.64
N THR A 80 16.90 -9.11 -5.24
CA THR A 80 16.07 -10.27 -5.62
C THR A 80 16.23 -10.70 -7.07
N GLY A 81 16.96 -9.92 -7.88
CA GLY A 81 17.19 -10.21 -9.29
C GLY A 81 16.03 -9.84 -10.22
N GLY A 82 15.22 -8.84 -9.83
CA GLY A 82 14.16 -8.28 -10.69
C GLY A 82 12.83 -7.98 -9.99
N GLY A 83 12.63 -8.44 -8.75
CA GLY A 83 11.37 -8.29 -8.00
C GLY A 83 10.13 -8.84 -8.75
N ILE A 84 8.97 -8.24 -8.50
CA ILE A 84 7.69 -8.62 -9.11
C ILE A 84 7.11 -7.46 -9.94
N PRO A 85 6.24 -7.74 -10.93
CA PRO A 85 5.44 -6.71 -11.58
C PRO A 85 4.59 -5.93 -10.58
N ARG A 86 4.45 -4.61 -10.78
CA ARG A 86 3.53 -3.78 -9.98
C ARG A 86 2.12 -4.41 -10.01
N PRO A 87 1.50 -4.66 -8.84
CA PRO A 87 0.18 -5.25 -8.79
C PRO A 87 -0.90 -4.25 -9.24
N PRO A 88 -2.06 -4.72 -9.73
CA PRO A 88 -3.22 -3.86 -9.91
C PRO A 88 -3.66 -3.27 -8.57
N MET A 89 -3.88 -1.96 -8.54
CA MET A 89 -4.30 -1.23 -7.34
C MET A 89 -5.31 -0.12 -7.68
N ASP A 90 -6.32 -0.02 -6.82
CA ASP A 90 -7.36 1.00 -6.88
C ASP A 90 -7.13 2.04 -5.77
N LEU A 91 -6.60 3.20 -6.16
CA LEU A 91 -6.35 4.31 -5.25
C LEU A 91 -7.48 5.35 -5.34
N SER A 92 -8.69 4.97 -5.77
CA SER A 92 -9.83 5.88 -5.89
C SER A 92 -10.28 6.44 -4.54
N SER A 93 -10.81 7.67 -4.54
CA SER A 93 -11.43 8.28 -3.36
C SER A 93 -12.54 7.38 -2.77
N SER A 94 -13.30 6.66 -3.60
CA SER A 94 -14.32 5.70 -3.15
C SER A 94 -13.75 4.53 -2.35
N HIS A 95 -12.55 4.07 -2.70
CA HIS A 95 -11.88 3.00 -1.96
C HIS A 95 -11.43 3.49 -0.58
N PHE A 96 -10.83 4.68 -0.52
CA PHE A 96 -10.47 5.33 0.74
C PHE A 96 -11.69 5.66 1.60
N ALA A 97 -12.80 6.11 1.00
CA ALA A 97 -14.06 6.32 1.70
C ALA A 97 -14.54 5.04 2.39
N THR A 98 -14.57 3.91 1.66
CA THR A 98 -14.98 2.61 2.19
C THR A 98 -14.08 2.17 3.35
N LEU A 99 -12.76 2.38 3.24
CA LEU A 99 -11.81 2.09 4.31
C LEU A 99 -12.10 2.91 5.57
N MET A 100 -12.28 4.22 5.42
CA MET A 100 -12.54 5.12 6.53
C MET A 100 -13.88 4.86 7.19
N GLU A 101 -14.94 4.61 6.43
CA GLU A 101 -16.26 4.25 6.96
C GLU A 101 -16.21 2.96 7.78
N ARG A 102 -15.48 1.93 7.30
CA ARG A 102 -15.27 0.69 8.04
C ARG A 102 -14.49 0.91 9.32
N ALA A 103 -13.42 1.71 9.27
CA ALA A 103 -12.62 2.03 10.45
C ALA A 103 -13.42 2.80 11.51
N MET A 104 -14.31 3.69 11.08
CA MET A 104 -15.15 4.50 11.96
C MET A 104 -16.44 3.78 12.39
N GLY A 105 -16.83 2.71 11.70
CA GLY A 105 -18.07 1.96 11.95
C GLY A 105 -19.35 2.72 11.57
N VAL A 106 -19.24 3.84 10.84
CA VAL A 106 -20.34 4.70 10.42
C VAL A 106 -20.11 5.26 9.01
N PRO A 107 -21.17 5.56 8.23
CA PRO A 107 -21.03 6.26 6.97
C PRO A 107 -20.47 7.67 7.17
N LEU A 108 -19.64 8.13 6.23
CA LEU A 108 -19.08 9.48 6.23
C LEU A 108 -19.83 10.33 5.20
N ILE A 109 -20.34 11.49 5.63
CA ILE A 109 -21.08 12.42 4.77
C ILE A 109 -20.44 13.81 4.90
N PRO A 110 -19.71 14.31 3.87
CA PRO A 110 -19.43 13.64 2.60
C PRO A 110 -18.48 12.43 2.75
N PRO A 111 -18.44 11.50 1.76
CA PRO A 111 -17.47 10.41 1.76
C PRO A 111 -16.04 10.94 1.86
N PHE A 112 -15.18 10.21 2.57
CA PHE A 112 -13.79 10.60 2.71
C PHE A 112 -13.07 10.59 1.36
N ASP A 113 -12.40 11.69 1.03
CA ASP A 113 -11.60 11.82 -0.18
C ASP A 113 -10.16 12.20 0.22
N PRO A 114 -9.16 11.33 -0.04
CA PRO A 114 -7.78 11.61 0.32
C PRO A 114 -7.19 12.79 -0.45
N TYR A 115 -7.78 13.19 -1.59
CA TYR A 115 -7.18 14.18 -2.49
C TYR A 115 -7.73 15.60 -2.32
N ILE A 116 -8.77 15.77 -1.50
CA ILE A 116 -9.50 17.05 -1.40
C ILE A 116 -8.71 18.15 -0.69
N ASP A 117 -7.96 17.79 0.35
CA ASP A 117 -7.13 18.70 1.14
C ASP A 117 -5.98 17.96 1.83
N GLU A 118 -5.11 18.76 2.43
CA GLU A 118 -3.91 18.29 3.11
C GLU A 118 -4.20 17.38 4.32
N LEU A 119 -5.24 17.67 5.10
CA LEU A 119 -5.55 16.90 6.29
C LEU A 119 -5.99 15.48 5.91
N ASN A 120 -6.88 15.37 4.92
CA ASN A 120 -7.32 14.07 4.42
C ASN A 120 -6.17 13.28 3.78
N PHE A 121 -5.28 13.96 3.06
CA PHE A 121 -4.12 13.28 2.48
C PHE A 121 -3.17 12.75 3.56
N LEU A 122 -2.89 13.54 4.60
CA LEU A 122 -2.03 13.13 5.72
C LEU A 122 -2.66 12.03 6.58
N LEU A 123 -3.98 12.06 6.80
CA LEU A 123 -4.69 10.97 7.46
C LEU A 123 -4.56 9.66 6.66
N SER A 124 -4.67 9.75 5.34
CA SER A 124 -4.49 8.60 4.44
C SER A 124 -3.06 8.08 4.49
N ALA A 125 -2.06 8.98 4.42
CA ALA A 125 -0.64 8.66 4.54
C ALA A 125 -0.32 7.95 5.85
N TYR A 126 -0.92 8.38 6.96
CA TYR A 126 -0.76 7.74 8.27
C TYR A 126 -1.34 6.32 8.31
N MET A 127 -2.42 6.07 7.56
CA MET A 127 -3.08 4.76 7.53
C MET A 127 -2.38 3.74 6.63
N LEU A 128 -1.68 4.15 5.57
CA LEU A 128 -1.06 3.22 4.62
C LEU A 128 -0.06 2.26 5.27
N PRO A 129 0.89 2.71 6.11
CA PRO A 129 1.80 1.81 6.82
C PRO A 129 1.06 0.90 7.82
N ILE A 130 -0.09 1.35 8.37
CA ILE A 130 -0.89 0.55 9.30
C ILE A 130 -1.59 -0.59 8.54
N VAL A 131 -2.12 -0.34 7.34
CA VAL A 131 -2.66 -1.42 6.48
C VAL A 131 -1.55 -2.39 6.06
N GLY A 132 -0.33 -1.88 5.83
CA GLY A 132 0.89 -2.69 5.63
C GLY A 132 1.33 -3.49 6.87
N LEU A 133 1.12 -2.97 8.09
CA LEU A 133 1.51 -3.65 9.33
C LEU A 133 0.42 -4.63 9.82
N THR A 134 -0.85 -4.32 9.56
CA THR A 134 -2.03 -5.08 9.98
C THR A 134 -2.68 -5.87 8.84
N GLY A 135 -1.90 -6.36 7.86
CA GLY A 135 -2.37 -7.35 6.87
C GLY A 135 -3.03 -8.61 7.48
N TYR A 136 -3.11 -8.69 8.81
CA TYR A 136 -3.81 -9.64 9.66
C TYR A 136 -5.33 -9.43 9.81
N VAL A 137 -5.90 -8.24 9.56
CA VAL A 137 -7.36 -7.97 9.79
C VAL A 137 -8.03 -7.15 8.68
N ALA A 138 -7.24 -6.63 7.74
CA ALA A 138 -7.75 -5.80 6.66
C ALA A 138 -8.09 -6.68 5.44
N ASP A 139 -9.34 -7.18 5.35
CA ASP A 139 -9.95 -7.72 4.12
C ASP A 139 -10.10 -6.59 3.07
N PHE A 140 -8.97 -6.08 2.57
CA PHE A 140 -8.89 -5.05 1.56
C PHE A 140 -8.11 -5.61 0.37
N ASN A 141 -8.83 -5.87 -0.72
CA ASN A 141 -8.26 -6.19 -2.04
C ASN A 141 -7.58 -4.95 -2.66
N TYR A 142 -6.70 -4.29 -1.92
CA TYR A 142 -5.91 -3.15 -2.38
C TYR A 142 -4.89 -3.58 -3.44
N ILE A 143 -4.48 -4.84 -3.32
CA ILE A 143 -3.54 -5.53 -4.19
C ILE A 143 -4.31 -6.75 -4.70
N ASN A 144 -4.73 -6.75 -5.95
CA ASN A 144 -5.41 -7.92 -6.53
C ASN A 144 -4.39 -9.02 -6.84
N THR A 145 -3.86 -9.68 -5.81
CA THR A 145 -3.02 -10.87 -6.00
C THR A 145 -3.92 -12.07 -6.24
N SER A 146 -3.64 -12.85 -7.29
CA SER A 146 -4.34 -14.10 -7.59
C SER A 146 -4.00 -15.24 -6.61
N LYS A 147 -3.53 -14.90 -5.40
CA LYS A 147 -3.13 -15.84 -4.36
C LYS A 147 -3.73 -15.42 -3.02
N THR A 148 -5.02 -15.66 -2.88
CA THR A 148 -5.74 -15.79 -1.59
C THR A 148 -5.05 -16.77 -0.63
N THR A 149 -4.04 -17.52 -1.11
CA THR A 149 -3.20 -18.46 -0.37
C THR A 149 -2.05 -17.82 0.42
N THR A 150 -1.55 -16.64 0.07
CA THR A 150 -0.37 -16.04 0.74
C THR A 150 -0.72 -15.46 2.12
N VAL A 151 -1.84 -14.73 2.24
CA VAL A 151 -2.37 -14.26 3.55
C VAL A 151 -2.75 -15.44 4.45
N ALA A 152 -3.39 -16.47 3.88
CA ALA A 152 -3.77 -17.69 4.60
C ALA A 152 -2.58 -18.61 4.99
N ARG A 153 -1.40 -18.42 4.40
CA ARG A 153 -0.17 -19.17 4.73
C ARG A 153 0.64 -18.46 5.81
N LEU A 154 0.71 -17.13 5.78
CA LEU A 154 1.30 -16.31 6.85
C LEU A 154 0.56 -16.46 8.18
N GLY A 155 -0.77 -16.48 8.18
CA GLY A 155 -1.56 -16.79 9.40
C GLY A 155 -1.19 -18.15 10.01
N ARG A 156 -1.01 -19.19 9.17
CA ARG A 156 -0.62 -20.53 9.63
C ARG A 156 0.82 -20.62 10.12
N ALA A 157 1.74 -19.82 9.59
CA ALA A 157 3.13 -19.79 10.04
C ALA A 157 3.28 -19.12 11.41
N ILE A 158 2.47 -18.10 11.69
CA ILE A 158 2.48 -17.37 12.98
C ILE A 158 1.76 -18.17 14.07
N ASP A 159 0.63 -18.84 13.77
CA ASP A 159 -0.05 -19.77 14.70
C ASP A 159 0.83 -20.94 15.15
N GLN A 160 1.85 -21.29 14.36
CA GLN A 160 2.82 -22.34 14.70
C GLN A 160 3.97 -21.84 15.59
N VAL A 161 4.17 -20.52 15.70
CA VAL A 161 5.29 -19.89 16.42
C VAL A 161 4.82 -19.08 17.65
N GLY A 162 3.55 -18.67 17.70
CA GLY A 162 2.97 -17.97 18.85
C GLY A 162 2.72 -18.89 20.06
N PRO A 163 2.86 -18.38 21.30
CA PRO A 163 2.55 -19.17 22.49
C PRO A 163 1.07 -19.57 22.47
N ARG A 164 0.80 -20.87 22.49
CA ARG A 164 -0.56 -21.42 22.63
C ARG A 164 -1.16 -20.88 23.92
N LEU A 165 -2.02 -19.88 23.81
CA LEU A 165 -2.84 -19.44 24.95
C LEU A 165 -3.81 -20.58 25.26
N ALA A 166 -3.61 -21.19 26.42
CA ALA A 166 -4.48 -22.25 26.93
C ALA A 166 -5.93 -21.75 27.05
N PRO A 167 -6.92 -22.62 26.82
CA PRO A 167 -8.32 -22.24 26.95
C PRO A 167 -8.61 -21.84 28.41
N LYS A 168 -9.16 -20.64 28.59
CA LYS A 168 -9.69 -20.21 29.89
C LYS A 168 -10.93 -21.04 30.20
N THR A 169 -10.85 -21.78 31.30
CA THR A 169 -11.95 -22.47 31.98
C THR A 169 -12.96 -21.49 32.53
#